data_AF-A0A378LCQ2-F1
#
_entry.id   AF-A0A378LCQ2-F1
#
_cell.length_a   1.000
_cell.length_b   1.000
_cell.length_c   1.000
_cell.angle_alpha   90.00
_cell.angle_beta   90.00
_cell.angle_gamma   90.00
#
_symmetry.space_group_name_H-M   'P 1'
#
loop_
_entity.id
_entity.type
_entity.pdbx_description
1 polymer ?
#
loop_
_entity_poly.entity_id
_entity_poly.type
_entity_poly.pdbx_seq_one_letter_code
_entity_poly.pdbx_strand_id
1 'polypeptide(L)'
;MTKSVFLSVEDDEKRKKIAEFYNQFMNQQNAQPQSFDSLDEFKNSQYYRDLPEEEKERLKQYEGKDVIVLVFETTEQAMEFIKQIQKKGLISEEQAEQVLEQLQEEESYRPRMQ
;
A
#
# COMPACT_ATOMS: atom_id res chain seq x y z
N MET A 1 -5.69 -10.53 7.89
CA MET A 1 -6.10 -9.99 6.58
C MET A 1 -4.93 -9.19 6.06
N THR A 2 -4.61 -9.37 4.78
CA THR A 2 -3.61 -8.60 4.07
C THR A 2 -4.01 -7.12 4.00
N LYS A 3 -3.02 -6.23 3.85
CA LYS A 3 -3.19 -4.79 3.73
C LYS A 3 -2.70 -4.32 2.38
N SER A 4 -3.53 -3.53 1.68
CA SER A 4 -3.16 -2.95 0.39
C SER A 4 -2.81 -1.49 0.60
N VAL A 5 -1.63 -1.07 0.14
CA VAL A 5 -1.16 0.30 0.21
C VAL A 5 -1.11 0.89 -1.18
N PHE A 6 -1.68 2.08 -1.35
CA PHE A 6 -1.79 2.79 -2.62
C PHE A 6 -0.86 4.00 -2.60
N LEU A 7 0.12 4.02 -3.51
CA LEU A 7 1.06 5.14 -3.64
C LEU A 7 0.91 5.78 -5.00
N SER A 8 0.57 7.07 -5.01
CA SER A 8 0.52 7.88 -6.23
C SER A 8 1.90 8.49 -6.48
N VAL A 9 2.63 7.97 -7.47
CA VAL A 9 4.01 8.38 -7.76
C VAL A 9 4.15 8.59 -9.26
N GLU A 10 4.19 9.85 -9.69
CA GLU A 10 4.28 10.24 -11.11
C GLU A 10 5.68 9.96 -11.69
N ASP A 11 6.70 9.88 -10.84
CA ASP A 11 8.09 9.64 -11.24
C ASP A 11 8.34 8.13 -11.45
N ASP A 12 8.56 7.75 -12.71
CA ASP A 12 8.88 6.37 -13.12
C ASP A 12 10.10 5.78 -12.43
N GLU A 13 11.16 6.56 -12.20
CA GLU A 13 12.36 6.07 -11.54
C GLU A 13 12.09 5.79 -10.06
N LYS A 14 11.30 6.65 -9.40
CA LYS A 14 10.88 6.40 -8.01
C LYS A 14 9.99 5.18 -7.91
N ARG A 15 9.03 4.99 -8.82
CA ARG A 15 8.19 3.79 -8.85
C ARG A 15 9.00 2.51 -8.95
N LYS A 16 9.94 2.44 -9.89
CA LYS A 16 10.84 1.28 -10.04
C LYS A 16 11.63 1.02 -8.77
N LYS A 17 12.22 2.06 -8.16
CA LYS A 17 12.95 1.94 -6.89
C LYS A 17 12.06 1.45 -5.74
N ILE A 18 10.81 1.91 -5.68
CA ILE A 18 9.83 1.44 -4.68
C ILE A 18 9.53 -0.04 -4.90
N ALA A 19 9.26 -0.47 -6.13
CA ALA A 19 8.97 -1.87 -6.46
C ALA A 19 10.15 -2.80 -6.15
N GLU A 20 11.36 -2.41 -6.55
CA GLU A 20 12.59 -3.14 -6.24
C GLU A 20 12.80 -3.26 -4.73
N PHE A 21 12.63 -2.16 -4.01
CA PHE A 21 12.80 -2.14 -2.56
C PHE A 21 11.72 -2.95 -1.83
N TYR A 22 10.48 -2.91 -2.31
CA TYR A 22 9.38 -3.73 -1.81
C TYR A 22 9.68 -5.22 -1.95
N ASN A 23 10.15 -5.66 -3.13
CA ASN A 23 10.56 -7.05 -3.34
C ASN A 23 11.66 -7.48 -2.36
N GLN A 24 12.66 -6.63 -2.13
CA GLN A 24 13.72 -6.91 -1.15
C GLN A 24 13.18 -6.99 0.28
N PHE A 25 12.32 -6.05 0.67
CA PHE A 25 11.70 -6.00 1.98
C PHE A 25 10.87 -7.25 2.27
N MET A 26 10.01 -7.66 1.34
CA MET A 26 9.17 -8.87 1.50
C MET A 26 10.02 -10.13 1.60
N ASN A 27 11.06 -10.26 0.76
CA ASN A 27 11.98 -11.39 0.84
C ASN A 27 12.72 -11.46 2.19
N GLN A 28 13.12 -10.33 2.76
CA GLN A 28 13.73 -10.28 4.10
C GLN A 28 12.77 -10.74 5.20
N GLN A 29 11.48 -10.47 5.03
CA GLN A 29 10.42 -10.90 5.94
C GLN A 29 9.96 -12.35 5.68
N ASN A 30 10.59 -13.08 4.75
CA ASN A 30 10.16 -14.40 4.26
C ASN A 30 8.71 -14.42 3.74
N ALA A 31 8.25 -13.29 3.23
CA ALA A 31 6.91 -13.09 2.68
C ALA A 31 6.97 -13.05 1.15
N GLN A 32 5.88 -13.47 0.49
CA GLN A 32 5.79 -13.38 -0.97
C GLN A 32 5.40 -11.94 -1.38
N PRO A 33 6.21 -11.26 -2.21
CA PRO A 33 5.83 -9.94 -2.72
C PRO A 33 4.64 -10.05 -3.67
N GLN A 34 3.68 -9.16 -3.48
CA GLN A 34 2.45 -9.04 -4.26
C GLN A 34 2.21 -7.56 -4.50
N SER A 35 2.46 -7.11 -5.74
CA SER A 35 2.35 -5.71 -6.14
C SER A 35 1.66 -5.59 -7.50
N PHE A 36 1.02 -4.46 -7.73
CA PHE A 36 0.33 -4.13 -8.98
C PHE A 36 0.80 -2.78 -9.47
N ASP A 37 1.12 -2.68 -10.76
CA ASP A 37 1.66 -1.46 -11.37
C ASP A 37 0.58 -0.42 -11.71
N SER A 38 -0.70 -0.76 -11.51
CA SER A 38 -1.82 0.14 -11.74
C SER A 38 -3.04 -0.22 -10.91
N LEU A 39 -3.94 0.75 -10.74
CA LEU A 39 -5.24 0.54 -10.11
C LEU A 39 -6.11 -0.45 -10.90
N ASP A 40 -6.07 -0.42 -12.24
CA ASP A 40 -6.82 -1.37 -13.09
C ASP A 40 -6.34 -2.81 -12.90
N GLU A 41 -5.03 -3.03 -12.82
CA GLU A 41 -4.49 -4.36 -12.56
C GLU A 41 -4.91 -4.86 -11.16
N PHE A 42 -4.84 -3.99 -10.15
CA PHE A 42 -5.33 -4.30 -8.81
C PHE A 42 -6.84 -4.64 -8.79
N LYS A 43 -7.69 -3.87 -9.49
CA LYS A 43 -9.14 -4.09 -9.60
C LYS A 43 -9.49 -5.47 -10.16
N ASN A 44 -8.61 -6.06 -10.97
CA ASN A 44 -8.78 -7.40 -11.54
C ASN A 44 -8.32 -8.54 -10.59
N SER A 45 -7.60 -8.21 -9.52
CA SER A 45 -7.04 -9.17 -8.57
C SER A 45 -8.07 -9.73 -7.57
N GLN A 46 -7.71 -10.80 -6.88
CA GLN A 46 -8.51 -11.31 -5.76
C GLN A 46 -8.51 -10.35 -4.57
N TYR A 47 -7.41 -9.62 -4.34
CA TYR A 47 -7.29 -8.67 -3.24
C TYR A 47 -8.35 -7.57 -3.32
N TYR A 48 -8.63 -7.04 -4.52
CA TYR A 48 -9.71 -6.06 -4.69
C TYR A 48 -11.09 -6.65 -4.40
N ARG A 49 -11.34 -7.92 -4.77
CA ARG A 49 -12.64 -8.57 -4.52
C ARG A 49 -12.92 -8.70 -3.03
N ASP A 50 -11.88 -9.02 -2.26
CA ASP A 50 -11.92 -9.20 -0.80
C ASP A 50 -11.97 -7.86 -0.02
N LEU A 51 -11.75 -6.71 -0.67
CA LEU A 51 -11.90 -5.41 0.00
C LEU A 51 -13.36 -5.10 0.36
N PRO A 52 -13.61 -4.47 1.52
CA PRO A 52 -14.94 -3.96 1.87
C PRO A 52 -15.32 -2.78 0.96
N GLU A 53 -16.63 -2.50 0.85
CA GLU A 53 -17.14 -1.46 -0.05
C GLU A 53 -16.58 -0.06 0.27
N GLU A 54 -16.43 0.27 1.54
CA GLU A 54 -15.86 1.56 1.98
C GLU A 54 -14.43 1.75 1.43
N GLU A 55 -13.60 0.71 1.48
CA GLU A 55 -12.25 0.76 0.91
C GLU A 55 -12.30 0.88 -0.61
N LYS A 56 -13.21 0.17 -1.28
CA LYS A 56 -13.41 0.29 -2.74
C LYS A 56 -13.82 1.71 -3.14
N GLU A 57 -14.66 2.37 -2.35
CA GLU A 57 -15.05 3.76 -2.60
C GLU A 57 -13.88 4.74 -2.47
N ARG A 58 -13.00 4.52 -1.49
CA ARG A 58 -11.78 5.33 -1.33
C ARG A 58 -10.86 5.23 -2.53
N LEU A 59 -10.92 4.15 -3.32
CA LEU A 59 -10.11 4.00 -4.53
C LEU A 59 -10.46 4.99 -5.65
N LYS A 60 -11.65 5.59 -5.61
CA LYS A 60 -12.05 6.65 -6.57
C LYS A 60 -11.06 7.83 -6.55
N GLN A 61 -10.40 8.11 -5.42
CA GLN A 61 -9.41 9.18 -5.31
C GLN A 61 -8.12 8.94 -6.12
N TYR A 62 -7.91 7.70 -6.56
CA TYR A 62 -6.74 7.24 -7.32
C TYR A 62 -7.04 7.04 -8.81
N GLU A 63 -8.28 7.25 -9.25
CA GLU A 63 -8.63 7.10 -10.67
C GLU A 63 -7.93 8.14 -11.53
N GLY A 64 -7.32 7.69 -12.62
CA GLY A 64 -6.53 8.53 -13.53
C GLY A 64 -5.15 8.93 -13.01
N LYS A 65 -4.71 8.41 -11.84
CA LYS A 65 -3.38 8.66 -11.29
C LYS A 65 -2.43 7.49 -11.57
N ASP A 66 -1.15 7.82 -11.67
CA ASP A 66 -0.05 6.85 -11.69
C ASP A 66 0.15 6.24 -10.30
N VAL A 67 -0.53 5.12 -10.05
CA VAL A 67 -0.55 4.43 -8.75
C VAL A 67 0.14 3.07 -8.82
N ILE A 68 0.98 2.81 -7.83
CA ILE A 68 1.46 1.46 -7.51
C ILE A 68 0.71 0.95 -6.27
N VAL A 69 0.30 -0.32 -6.30
CA VAL A 69 -0.37 -0.99 -5.18
C VAL A 69 0.54 -2.05 -4.61
N LEU A 70 0.77 -2.02 -3.30
CA LEU A 70 1.64 -2.95 -2.59
C LEU A 70 0.83 -3.70 -1.54
N VAL A 71 0.91 -5.04 -1.53
CA VAL A 71 0.15 -5.87 -0.58
C VAL A 71 1.07 -6.38 0.52
N PHE A 72 0.67 -6.22 1.77
CA PHE A 72 1.39 -6.66 2.95
C PHE A 72 0.56 -7.68 3.72
N GLU A 73 1.22 -8.57 4.46
CA GLU A 73 0.51 -9.54 5.30
C GLU A 73 -0.02 -8.89 6.58
N THR A 74 0.69 -7.87 7.08
CA THR A 74 0.34 -7.15 8.31
C THR A 74 0.42 -5.64 8.14
N THR A 75 -0.33 -4.92 8.98
CA THR A 75 -0.25 -3.46 9.09
C THR A 75 1.15 -3.00 9.49
N GLU A 76 1.81 -3.73 10.40
CA GLU A 76 3.17 -3.41 10.85
C GLU A 76 4.19 -3.44 9.71
N GLN A 77 4.12 -4.45 8.83
CA GLN A 77 4.97 -4.53 7.63
C GLN A 77 4.74 -3.32 6.72
N ALA A 78 3.46 -2.97 6.46
CA ALA A 78 3.11 -1.82 5.64
C ALA A 78 3.66 -0.52 6.24
N MET A 79 3.44 -0.28 7.54
CA MET A 79 3.91 0.91 8.23
C MET A 79 5.44 1.03 8.24
N GLU A 80 6.13 -0.08 8.49
CA GLU A 80 7.60 -0.11 8.46
C GLU A 80 8.12 0.22 7.06
N PHE A 81 7.53 -0.40 6.03
CA PHE A 81 7.91 -0.13 4.65
C PHE A 81 7.72 1.34 4.28
N ILE A 82 6.56 1.92 4.59
CA ILE A 82 6.26 3.34 4.31
C ILE A 82 7.27 4.28 4.97
N LYS A 83 7.61 4.03 6.25
CA LYS A 83 8.64 4.81 6.95
C LYS A 83 10.01 4.69 6.29
N GLN A 84 10.36 3.52 5.74
CA GLN A 84 11.65 3.33 5.08
C GLN A 84 11.74 4.04 3.73
N ILE A 85 10.69 3.97 2.91
CA ILE A 85 10.68 4.64 1.59
C ILE A 85 10.57 6.17 1.72
N GLN A 86 9.90 6.67 2.76
CA GLN A 86 9.88 8.10 3.10
C GLN A 86 11.28 8.59 3.48
N LYS A 87 12.00 7.88 4.36
CA LYS A 87 13.39 8.22 4.73
C LYS A 87 14.35 8.22 3.53
N LYS A 88 14.03 7.45 2.49
CA LYS A 88 14.79 7.40 1.23
C LYS A 88 14.39 8.49 0.22
N GLY A 89 13.39 9.32 0.54
CA GLY A 89 12.89 10.38 -0.34
C GLY A 89 12.11 9.87 -1.56
N LEU A 90 11.63 8.62 -1.51
CA LEU A 90 10.86 8.02 -2.61
C LEU A 90 9.41 8.50 -2.62
N ILE A 91 8.89 8.92 -1.47
CA ILE A 91 7.57 9.55 -1.30
C ILE A 91 7.72 10.82 -0.45
N SER A 92 6.73 11.72 -0.51
CA SER A 92 6.69 12.91 0.34
C SER A 92 6.31 12.54 1.79
N GLU A 93 6.62 13.44 2.73
CA GLU A 93 6.20 13.32 4.12
C GLU A 93 4.68 13.30 4.24
N GLU A 94 3.99 14.23 3.56
CA GLU A 94 2.52 14.29 3.52
C GLU A 94 1.89 12.99 3.02
N GLN A 95 2.42 12.40 1.94
CA GLN A 95 1.90 11.13 1.43
C GLN A 95 2.17 9.98 2.40
N ALA A 96 3.34 9.97 3.06
CA ALA A 96 3.66 8.96 4.06
C ALA A 96 2.73 9.06 5.28
N GLU A 97 2.49 10.27 5.79
CA GLU A 97 1.57 10.52 6.91
C GLU A 97 0.17 10.06 6.57
N GLN A 98 -0.38 10.45 5.42
CA GLN A 98 -1.70 10.02 4.97
C GLN A 98 -1.83 8.49 4.95
N VAL A 99 -0.86 7.79 4.38
CA VAL A 99 -0.89 6.32 4.33
C VAL A 99 -0.79 5.71 5.73
N LEU A 100 0.07 6.26 6.60
CA LEU A 100 0.23 5.76 7.97
C LEU A 100 -1.02 5.99 8.82
N GLU A 101 -1.72 7.11 8.65
CA GLU A 101 -3.00 7.38 9.31
C GLU A 101 -4.06 6.38 8.85
N GLN A 102 -4.17 6.14 7.54
CA GLN A 102 -5.12 5.15 7.00
C GLN A 102 -4.89 3.76 7.59
N LEU A 103 -3.63 3.31 7.64
CA LEU A 103 -3.26 2.02 8.21
C LEU A 103 -3.61 1.92 9.71
N GLN A 104 -3.49 3.02 10.46
CA GLN A 104 -3.84 3.07 11.89
C GLN A 104 -5.35 3.12 12.13
N GLU A 105 -6.10 3.88 11.33
CA GLU A 105 -7.55 3.93 11.41
C GLU A 105 -8.14 2.54 11.14
N GLU A 106 -7.67 1.86 10.10
CA GLU A 106 -8.13 0.51 9.76
C GLU A 106 -7.81 -0.55 10.84
N GLU A 107 -6.76 -0.35 11.63
CA GLU A 107 -6.46 -1.22 12.78
C GLU A 107 -7.39 -0.91 13.97
N SER A 108 -7.72 0.37 14.16
CA SER A 108 -8.53 0.87 15.27
C SER A 108 -10.02 0.56 15.13
N TYR A 109 -10.54 0.43 13.91
CA TYR A 109 -11.94 0.08 13.63
C TYR A 109 -12.26 -1.42 13.80
N ARG A 110 -11.33 -2.27 14.23
CA ARG A 110 -11.71 -3.62 14.69
C ARG A 110 -12.49 -3.50 16.00
N PRO A 111 -13.81 -3.79 16.05
CA PRO A 111 -14.47 -3.89 17.33
C PRO A 111 -13.74 -4.96 18.12
N ARG A 112 -13.21 -4.58 19.28
CA ARG A 112 -12.81 -5.54 20.31
C ARG A 112 -14.09 -6.24 20.73
N MET A 113 -14.47 -7.31 20.03
CA MET A 113 -15.45 -8.24 20.57
C MET A 113 -14.78 -8.84 21.82
N GLN A 114 -15.25 -8.35 22.96
CA GLN A 114 -14.99 -8.91 24.28
C GLN A 114 -15.60 -10.31 24.39
#